data_AF-A0A9D4QVW4-F1
#
_entry.id   AF-A0A9D4QVW4-F1
#
_cell.length_a   1.000
_cell.length_b   1.000
_cell.length_c   1.000
_cell.angle_alpha   90.00
_cell.angle_beta   90.00
_cell.angle_gamma   90.00
#
_symmetry.space_group_name_H-M   'P 1'
#
loop_
_entity.id
_entity.type
_entity.pdbx_description
1 polymer ?
#
loop_
_entity_poly.entity_id
_entity_poly.type
_entity_poly.pdbx_seq_one_letter_code
_entity_poly.pdbx_strand_id
1 'polypeptide(L)'
;MHASVRNIMMNAAISRADETGHVHISQYDMALVQTGFFGLIIMYPREYGVRATQEQLDDYVYFWRWISYCLGIDDRYNLCTDGYERAVSLCAAIETDIVIPALNSPPKDFAAMADAFTDGLNLFALVPLYSKECIMKFGFEASNRMYPHKLSMADKLRTFILKALISACYYVPLFSKFVNHSFEKMFDCKSIT
;
A
#
# COMPACT_ATOMS: atom_id res chain seq x y z
N MET A 1 19.97 5.49 -1.60
CA MET A 1 19.46 4.61 -2.67
C MET A 1 18.76 5.39 -3.78
N HIS A 2 17.67 6.13 -3.51
CA HIS A 2 16.90 6.86 -4.54
C HIS A 2 17.72 7.81 -5.42
N ALA A 3 18.64 8.60 -4.84
CA ALA A 3 19.51 9.50 -5.61
C ALA A 3 20.42 8.73 -6.61
N SER A 4 20.92 7.56 -6.21
CA SER A 4 21.75 6.73 -7.09
C SER A 4 20.93 6.16 -8.25
N VAL A 5 19.74 5.61 -7.96
CA VAL A 5 18.83 5.09 -9.00
C VAL A 5 18.42 6.20 -9.96
N ARG A 6 18.11 7.39 -9.44
CA ARG A 6 17.79 8.56 -10.26
C ARG A 6 18.90 8.90 -11.25
N ASN A 7 20.15 8.90 -10.80
CA ASN A 7 21.30 9.15 -11.66
C ASN A 7 21.45 8.06 -12.73
N ILE A 8 21.26 6.79 -12.37
CA ILE A 8 21.31 5.67 -13.33
C ILE A 8 20.22 5.83 -14.39
N MET A 9 18.98 6.12 -13.98
CA MET A 9 17.85 6.27 -14.90
C MET A 9 18.01 7.49 -15.80
N MET A 10 18.50 8.62 -15.26
CA MET A 10 18.81 9.81 -16.05
C MET A 10 19.89 9.55 -17.10
N ASN A 11 20.97 8.84 -16.72
CA ASN A 11 22.02 8.45 -17.67
C ASN A 11 21.48 7.51 -18.76
N ALA A 12 20.59 6.58 -18.40
CA ALA A 12 19.94 5.69 -19.35
C ALA A 12 19.00 6.44 -20.31
N ALA A 13 18.25 7.43 -19.82
CA ALA A 13 17.38 8.29 -20.62
C ALA A 13 18.19 9.12 -21.64
N ILE A 14 19.28 9.75 -21.19
CA ILE A 14 20.24 10.45 -22.06
C ILE A 14 20.79 9.51 -23.13
N SER A 15 21.20 8.30 -22.75
CA SER A 15 21.75 7.30 -23.68
C SER A 15 20.72 6.83 -24.73
N ARG A 16 19.42 6.92 -24.43
CA ARG A 16 18.32 6.57 -25.34
C ARG A 16 17.78 7.75 -26.14
N ALA A 17 18.37 8.94 -25.99
CA ALA A 17 17.85 10.19 -26.55
C ALA A 17 16.37 10.43 -26.18
N ASP A 18 15.99 10.11 -24.95
CA ASP A 18 14.66 10.39 -24.42
C ASP A 18 14.55 11.88 -24.03
N GLU A 19 13.86 12.66 -24.87
CA GLU A 19 13.69 14.11 -24.70
C GLU A 19 12.45 14.49 -23.87
N THR A 20 11.76 13.52 -23.26
CA THR A 20 10.52 13.78 -22.50
C THR A 20 10.73 14.70 -21.28
N GLY A 21 11.97 14.90 -20.83
CA GLY A 21 12.30 15.70 -19.65
C GLY A 21 11.77 15.10 -18.35
N HIS A 22 11.35 13.82 -18.37
CA HIS A 22 10.74 13.15 -17.24
C HIS A 22 11.73 12.99 -16.07
N VAL A 23 11.38 13.53 -14.91
CA VAL A 23 12.18 13.39 -13.69
C VAL A 23 11.83 12.08 -13.00
N HIS A 24 12.73 11.10 -13.04
CA HIS A 24 12.53 9.82 -12.35
C HIS A 24 12.67 9.96 -10.83
N ILE A 25 11.74 9.35 -10.09
CA ILE A 25 11.73 9.30 -8.62
C ILE A 25 11.74 10.72 -8.05
N SER A 26 10.83 11.57 -8.54
CA SER A 26 10.62 12.92 -8.03
C SER A 26 10.09 12.91 -6.59
N GLN A 27 10.06 14.07 -5.93
CA GLN A 27 9.41 14.22 -4.61
C GLN A 27 7.94 13.83 -4.66
N TYR A 28 7.26 14.16 -5.77
CA TYR A 28 5.89 13.76 -6.04
C TYR A 28 5.75 12.24 -6.13
N ASP A 29 6.62 11.56 -6.89
CA ASP A 29 6.57 10.08 -7.02
C ASP A 29 6.81 9.41 -5.66
N MET A 30 7.74 9.94 -4.88
CA MET A 30 8.05 9.43 -3.54
C MET A 30 6.85 9.59 -2.59
N ALA A 31 6.22 10.76 -2.59
CA ALA A 31 5.02 11.01 -1.78
C ALA A 31 3.85 10.11 -2.21
N LEU A 32 3.65 9.95 -3.52
CA LEU A 32 2.59 9.11 -4.08
C LEU A 32 2.77 7.63 -3.71
N VAL A 33 4.00 7.09 -3.79
CA VAL A 33 4.26 5.70 -3.39
C VAL A 33 4.01 5.49 -1.89
N GLN A 34 4.32 6.49 -1.05
CA GLN A 34 4.11 6.37 0.40
C GLN A 34 2.63 6.25 0.79
N THR A 35 1.70 6.84 0.03
CA THR A 35 0.27 6.69 0.34
C THR A 35 -0.19 5.23 0.25
N GLY A 36 0.47 4.40 -0.55
CA GLY A 36 0.18 2.96 -0.61
C GLY A 36 0.48 2.21 0.68
N PHE A 37 1.32 2.76 1.57
CA PHE A 37 1.69 2.12 2.83
C PHE A 37 0.80 2.56 4.00
N PHE A 38 0.56 3.86 4.15
CA PHE A 38 -0.18 4.38 5.30
C PHE A 38 -1.59 4.87 4.95
N GLY A 39 -1.80 5.33 3.70
CA GLY A 39 -3.02 6.01 3.27
C GLY A 39 -4.27 5.16 3.43
N LEU A 40 -4.20 3.88 3.03
CA LEU A 40 -5.31 2.94 3.17
C LEU A 40 -5.70 2.67 4.64
N ILE A 41 -4.71 2.66 5.53
CA ILE A 41 -4.94 2.43 6.97
C ILE A 41 -5.62 3.63 7.61
N ILE A 42 -5.22 4.86 7.27
CA ILE A 42 -5.83 6.06 7.83
C ILE A 42 -7.21 6.36 7.22
N MET A 43 -7.44 6.00 5.96
CA MET A 43 -8.75 6.21 5.31
C MET A 43 -9.77 5.15 5.71
N TYR A 44 -9.36 3.89 5.81
CA TYR A 44 -10.26 2.75 5.98
C TYR A 44 -9.82 1.78 7.09
N PRO A 45 -9.48 2.26 8.31
CA PRO A 45 -8.85 1.42 9.34
C PRO A 45 -9.65 0.15 9.63
N ARG A 46 -10.98 0.26 9.73
CA ARG A 46 -11.88 -0.88 9.97
C ARG A 46 -11.86 -1.91 8.84
N GLU A 47 -11.86 -1.47 7.58
CA GLU A 47 -11.87 -2.37 6.42
C GLU A 47 -10.56 -3.15 6.31
N TYR A 48 -9.48 -2.61 6.87
CA TYR A 48 -8.16 -3.25 6.98
C TYR A 48 -7.94 -3.94 8.34
N GLY A 49 -8.98 -4.08 9.17
CA GLY A 49 -8.92 -4.83 10.42
C GLY A 49 -8.21 -4.11 11.57
N VAL A 50 -7.94 -2.81 11.43
CA VAL A 50 -7.26 -1.98 12.42
C VAL A 50 -8.28 -1.39 13.40
N ARG A 51 -8.03 -1.61 14.69
CA ARG A 51 -8.79 -1.01 15.79
C ARG A 51 -7.95 0.09 16.42
N ALA A 52 -8.16 1.32 15.97
CA ALA A 52 -7.45 2.49 16.46
C ALA A 52 -8.43 3.60 16.86
N THR A 53 -8.09 4.35 17.90
CA THR A 53 -8.73 5.63 18.19
C THR A 53 -8.24 6.69 17.20
N GLN A 54 -8.95 7.82 17.15
CA GLN A 54 -8.54 8.97 16.36
C GLN A 54 -7.14 9.47 16.75
N GLU A 55 -6.83 9.51 18.04
CA GLU A 55 -5.51 9.88 18.58
C GLU A 55 -4.41 8.91 18.12
N GLN A 56 -4.66 7.59 18.16
CA GLN A 56 -3.71 6.59 17.69
C GLN A 56 -3.45 6.68 16.17
N LEU A 57 -4.46 7.09 15.40
CA LEU A 57 -4.29 7.33 13.97
C LEU A 57 -3.50 8.62 13.69
N ASP A 58 -3.65 9.65 14.54
CA ASP A 58 -2.83 10.87 14.45
C ASP A 58 -1.37 10.59 14.83
N ASP A 59 -1.13 9.79 15.87
CA ASP A 59 0.21 9.28 16.21
C ASP A 59 0.83 8.47 15.06
N TYR A 60 0.03 7.63 14.39
CA TYR A 60 0.48 6.86 13.23
C TYR A 60 0.85 7.77 12.05
N VAL A 61 0.11 8.86 11.83
CA VAL A 61 0.44 9.88 10.82
C VAL A 61 1.72 10.61 11.20
N TYR A 62 1.89 10.99 12.48
CA TYR A 62 3.13 11.59 12.96
C TYR A 62 4.34 10.66 12.78
N PHE A 63 4.18 9.37 13.04
CA PHE A 63 5.21 8.37 12.76
C PHE A 63 5.58 8.35 11.27
N TRP A 64 4.58 8.34 10.37
CA TRP A 64 4.85 8.35 8.93
C TRP A 64 5.47 9.65 8.44
N ARG A 65 5.15 10.80 9.05
CA ARG A 65 5.86 12.07 8.78
C ARG A 65 7.37 11.91 8.94
N TRP A 66 7.81 11.24 10.00
CA TRP A 66 9.24 10.96 10.24
C TRP A 66 9.81 9.97 9.23
N ILE A 67 9.07 8.91 8.89
CA ILE A 67 9.51 7.98 7.83
C ILE A 67 9.70 8.71 6.50
N SER A 68 8.77 9.60 6.12
CA SER A 68 8.87 10.42 4.92
C SER A 68 10.12 11.30 4.93
N TYR A 69 10.40 11.97 6.06
CA TYR A 69 11.60 12.78 6.24
C TYR A 69 12.88 11.93 6.10
N CYS A 70 12.94 10.78 6.76
CA CYS A 70 14.07 9.85 6.67
C CYS A 70 14.31 9.32 5.25
N LEU A 71 13.24 9.19 4.45
CA LEU A 71 13.32 8.82 3.04
C LEU A 71 13.71 9.98 2.12
N GLY A 72 13.87 11.19 2.67
CA GLY A 72 14.32 12.40 1.97
C GLY A 72 13.19 13.19 1.32
N ILE A 73 11.94 13.03 1.79
CA ILE A 73 10.84 13.91 1.39
C ILE A 73 10.94 15.24 2.14
N ASP A 74 10.93 16.36 1.40
CA ASP A 74 10.86 17.70 1.98
C ASP A 74 9.49 17.89 2.65
N ASP A 75 9.45 18.52 3.83
CA ASP A 75 8.24 18.71 4.63
C ASP A 75 7.07 19.33 3.84
N ARG A 76 7.35 20.14 2.81
CA ARG A 76 6.33 20.75 1.94
C ARG A 76 5.64 19.77 0.99
N TYR A 77 6.27 18.63 0.71
CA TYR A 77 5.70 17.52 -0.09
C TYR A 77 5.27 16.34 0.78
N ASN A 78 5.49 16.41 2.10
CA ASN A 78 5.15 15.37 3.04
C ASN A 78 3.66 15.45 3.41
N LEU A 79 2.92 14.40 3.05
CA LEU A 79 1.47 14.34 3.21
C LEU A 79 1.02 14.27 4.68
N CYS A 80 1.93 13.93 5.59
CA CYS A 80 1.67 13.75 7.01
C CYS A 80 2.05 15.00 7.86
N THR A 81 2.53 16.09 7.24
CA THR A 81 3.02 17.28 7.97
C THR A 81 1.92 17.95 8.79
N ASP A 82 0.72 18.04 8.25
CA ASP A 82 -0.40 18.82 8.80
C ASP A 82 -1.39 17.97 9.63
N GLY A 83 -0.94 16.80 10.10
CA GLY A 83 -1.73 15.90 10.95
C GLY A 83 -2.76 15.05 10.19
N TYR A 84 -3.52 14.26 10.94
CA TYR A 84 -4.35 13.19 10.40
C TYR A 84 -5.42 13.66 9.41
N GLU A 85 -6.22 14.68 9.74
CA GLU A 85 -7.34 15.09 8.89
C GLU A 85 -6.87 15.54 7.51
N ARG A 86 -5.75 16.27 7.48
CA ARG A 86 -5.15 16.72 6.23
C ARG A 86 -4.56 15.55 5.44
N ALA A 87 -3.88 14.62 6.11
CA ALA A 87 -3.34 13.42 5.48
C ALA A 87 -4.45 12.57 4.83
N VAL A 88 -5.58 12.35 5.53
CA VAL A 88 -6.75 11.64 4.99
C VAL A 88 -7.31 12.34 3.77
N SER A 89 -7.49 13.67 3.82
CA SER A 89 -8.00 14.45 2.69
C SER A 89 -7.10 14.34 1.45
N LEU A 90 -5.77 14.40 1.64
CA LEU A 90 -4.81 14.28 0.55
C LEU A 90 -4.78 12.85 -0.03
N CYS A 91 -4.80 11.83 0.83
CA CYS A 91 -4.85 10.44 0.39
C CYS A 91 -6.14 10.14 -0.39
N ALA A 92 -7.28 10.71 0.01
CA ALA A 92 -8.55 10.53 -0.70
C ALA A 92 -8.54 11.18 -2.10
N ALA A 93 -7.91 12.35 -2.22
CA ALA A 93 -7.70 13.01 -3.52
C ALA A 93 -6.77 12.17 -4.41
N ILE A 94 -5.65 11.69 -3.86
CA ILE A 94 -4.71 10.81 -4.57
C ILE A 94 -5.41 9.52 -5.03
N GLU A 95 -6.22 8.90 -4.17
CA GLU A 95 -6.97 7.71 -4.54
C GLU A 95 -7.90 7.98 -5.73
N THR A 96 -8.69 9.06 -5.63
CA THR A 96 -9.72 9.39 -6.62
C THR A 96 -9.14 9.85 -7.95
N ASP A 97 -8.11 10.69 -7.90
CA ASP A 97 -7.59 11.41 -9.07
C ASP A 97 -6.44 10.66 -9.75
N ILE A 98 -5.77 9.74 -9.05
CA ILE A 98 -4.57 9.05 -9.55
C ILE A 98 -4.74 7.54 -9.50
N VAL A 99 -4.96 6.96 -8.31
CA VAL A 99 -4.91 5.49 -8.13
C VAL A 99 -6.05 4.80 -8.87
N ILE A 100 -7.30 5.23 -8.68
CA ILE A 100 -8.46 4.59 -9.32
C ILE A 100 -8.42 4.70 -10.85
N PRO A 101 -8.12 5.88 -11.45
CA PRO A 101 -7.90 5.97 -12.90
C PRO A 101 -6.80 5.05 -13.39
N ALA A 102 -5.66 4.98 -12.70
CA ALA A 102 -4.54 4.11 -13.07
C ALA A 102 -4.90 2.61 -12.96
N LEU A 103 -5.72 2.20 -11.98
CA LEU A 103 -6.19 0.81 -11.88
C LEU A 103 -7.21 0.44 -12.95
N ASN A 104 -8.01 1.39 -13.43
CA ASN A 104 -8.95 1.18 -14.53
C ASN A 104 -8.26 1.11 -15.90
N SER A 105 -7.11 1.78 -16.05
CA SER A 105 -6.29 1.76 -17.26
C SER A 105 -4.82 1.52 -16.91
N PRO A 106 -4.47 0.28 -16.49
CA PRO A 106 -3.17 -0.01 -15.93
C PRO A 106 -2.06 0.08 -16.98
N PRO A 107 -0.85 0.53 -16.60
CA PRO A 107 0.30 0.53 -17.50
C PRO A 107 0.70 -0.90 -17.87
N LYS A 108 1.43 -1.04 -18.99
CA LYS A 108 1.82 -2.34 -19.57
C LYS A 108 2.43 -3.31 -18.56
N ASP A 109 3.27 -2.81 -17.66
CA ASP A 109 4.03 -3.64 -16.73
C ASP A 109 3.27 -3.95 -15.42
N PHE A 110 2.07 -3.38 -15.23
CA PHE A 110 1.28 -3.56 -14.02
C PHE A 110 1.01 -5.04 -13.70
N ALA A 111 0.56 -5.81 -14.70
CA ALA A 111 0.18 -7.20 -14.48
C ALA A 111 1.36 -8.05 -13.98
N ALA A 112 2.53 -7.90 -14.59
CA ALA A 112 3.73 -8.63 -14.19
C ALA A 112 4.21 -8.23 -12.78
N MET A 113 4.17 -6.92 -12.46
CA MET A 113 4.53 -6.44 -11.13
C MET A 113 3.53 -6.89 -10.05
N ALA A 114 2.23 -6.85 -10.35
CA ALA A 114 1.18 -7.27 -9.43
C ALA A 114 1.27 -8.78 -9.16
N ASP A 115 1.50 -9.59 -10.19
CA ASP A 115 1.70 -11.03 -10.04
C ASP A 115 2.92 -11.32 -9.15
N ALA A 116 4.08 -10.73 -9.46
CA ALA A 116 5.30 -10.90 -8.67
C ALA A 116 5.13 -10.45 -7.20
N PHE A 117 4.41 -9.35 -6.97
CA PHE A 117 4.08 -8.89 -5.62
C PHE A 117 3.21 -9.90 -4.87
N THR A 118 2.14 -10.40 -5.51
CA THR A 118 1.26 -11.38 -4.87
C THR A 118 1.91 -12.74 -4.66
N ASP A 119 2.80 -13.16 -5.55
CA ASP A 119 3.62 -14.36 -5.38
C ASP A 119 4.53 -14.22 -4.16
N GLY A 120 5.16 -13.05 -3.99
CA GLY A 120 5.94 -12.72 -2.80
C GLY A 120 5.13 -12.80 -1.50
N LEU A 121 3.89 -12.28 -1.49
CA LEU A 121 2.99 -12.38 -0.33
C LEU A 121 2.61 -13.84 -0.02
N ASN A 122 2.40 -14.66 -1.05
CA ASN A 122 2.05 -16.05 -0.89
C ASN A 122 3.17 -16.89 -0.27
N LEU A 123 4.43 -16.46 -0.31
CA LEU A 123 5.53 -17.15 0.40
C LEU A 123 5.36 -17.15 1.92
N PHE A 124 4.64 -16.17 2.47
CA PHE A 124 4.34 -16.07 3.90
C PHE A 124 3.02 -16.75 4.28
N ALA A 125 2.22 -17.14 3.29
CA ALA A 125 0.92 -17.77 3.51
C ALA A 125 1.06 -19.30 3.42
N LEU A 126 0.30 -20.02 4.24
CA LEU A 126 0.24 -21.49 4.17
C LEU A 126 -0.39 -22.00 2.86
N VAL A 127 -1.15 -21.14 2.18
CA VAL A 127 -1.83 -21.40 0.90
C VAL A 127 -1.78 -20.14 0.03
N PRO A 128 -1.79 -20.26 -1.32
CA PRO A 128 -1.74 -19.11 -2.23
C PRO A 128 -3.07 -18.33 -2.22
N LEU A 129 -3.23 -17.53 -1.17
CA LEU A 129 -4.42 -16.73 -0.85
C LEU A 129 -4.46 -15.44 -1.67
N TYR A 130 -3.31 -14.87 -2.00
CA TYR A 130 -3.21 -13.59 -2.68
C TYR A 130 -3.13 -13.79 -4.20
N SER A 131 -4.00 -13.11 -4.92
CA SER A 131 -3.92 -12.92 -6.37
C SER A 131 -4.17 -11.44 -6.66
N LYS A 132 -3.65 -10.92 -7.78
CA LYS A 132 -3.89 -9.51 -8.15
C LYS A 132 -5.38 -9.16 -8.18
N GLU A 133 -6.20 -10.07 -8.70
CA GLU A 133 -7.67 -9.92 -8.78
C GLU A 133 -8.33 -9.87 -7.38
N CYS A 134 -7.85 -10.71 -6.45
CA CYS A 134 -8.31 -10.73 -5.06
C CYS A 134 -7.96 -9.41 -4.36
N ILE A 135 -6.71 -8.95 -4.48
CA ILE A 135 -6.24 -7.70 -3.88
C ILE A 135 -6.96 -6.49 -4.47
N MET A 136 -7.11 -6.43 -5.80
CA MET A 136 -7.83 -5.34 -6.46
C MET A 136 -9.29 -5.32 -6.05
N LYS A 137 -10.00 -6.45 -6.07
CA LYS A 137 -11.39 -6.49 -5.61
C LYS A 137 -11.50 -6.02 -4.16
N PHE A 138 -10.64 -6.51 -3.28
CA PHE A 138 -10.64 -6.11 -1.87
C PHE A 138 -10.44 -4.60 -1.72
N GLY A 139 -9.46 -4.01 -2.40
CA GLY A 139 -9.19 -2.57 -2.36
C GLY A 139 -10.36 -1.72 -2.88
N PHE A 140 -10.94 -2.09 -4.03
CA PHE A 140 -12.12 -1.40 -4.56
C PHE A 140 -13.29 -1.45 -3.57
N GLU A 141 -13.60 -2.61 -3.01
CA GLU A 141 -14.70 -2.75 -2.05
C GLU A 141 -14.42 -2.02 -0.73
N ALA A 142 -13.19 -2.03 -0.22
CA ALA A 142 -12.78 -1.27 0.97
C ALA A 142 -12.98 0.24 0.76
N SER A 143 -12.79 0.71 -0.47
CA SER A 143 -13.00 2.11 -0.87
C SER A 143 -14.46 2.42 -1.24
N ASN A 144 -15.40 1.51 -0.94
CA ASN A 144 -16.82 1.59 -1.31
C ASN A 144 -17.07 1.71 -2.83
N ARG A 145 -16.19 1.15 -3.65
CA ARG A 145 -16.28 1.14 -5.12
C ARG A 145 -16.58 -0.26 -5.64
N MET A 146 -17.30 -0.32 -6.77
CA MET A 146 -17.54 -1.59 -7.45
C MET A 146 -16.30 -2.02 -8.22
N TYR A 147 -15.88 -3.27 -8.06
CA TYR A 147 -14.81 -3.83 -8.86
C TYR A 147 -15.29 -4.05 -10.32
N PRO A 148 -14.61 -3.47 -11.33
CA PRO A 148 -15.12 -3.47 -12.71
C PRO A 148 -14.99 -4.81 -13.44
N HIS A 149 -14.14 -5.72 -12.95
CA HIS A 149 -13.85 -6.98 -13.65
C HIS A 149 -14.57 -8.19 -13.03
N LYS A 150 -14.84 -9.19 -13.88
CA LYS A 150 -15.43 -10.46 -13.44
C LYS A 150 -14.36 -11.36 -12.84
N LEU A 151 -14.60 -11.83 -11.62
CA LEU A 151 -13.72 -12.78 -10.94
C LEU A 151 -13.98 -14.24 -11.31
N SER A 152 -12.89 -15.01 -11.32
CA SER A 152 -12.92 -16.47 -11.30
C SER A 152 -13.54 -16.99 -9.99
N MET A 153 -14.02 -18.24 -9.96
CA MET A 153 -14.54 -18.83 -8.72
C MET A 153 -13.46 -18.96 -7.64
N ALA A 154 -12.22 -19.24 -8.04
CA ALA A 154 -11.09 -19.29 -7.13
C ALA A 154 -10.82 -17.91 -6.49
N ASP A 155 -10.87 -16.82 -7.26
CA ASP A 155 -10.64 -15.47 -6.73
C ASP A 155 -11.80 -14.97 -5.88
N LYS A 156 -13.04 -15.39 -6.19
CA LYS A 156 -14.18 -15.15 -5.28
C LYS A 156 -13.97 -15.80 -3.92
N LEU A 157 -13.51 -17.06 -3.91
CA LEU A 157 -13.19 -17.77 -2.67
C LEU A 157 -12.03 -17.11 -1.92
N ARG A 158 -10.94 -16.77 -2.61
CA ARG A 158 -9.79 -16.05 -2.03
C ARG A 158 -10.22 -14.73 -1.39
N THR A 159 -11.03 -13.93 -2.12
CA THR A 159 -11.55 -12.66 -1.61
C THR A 159 -12.41 -12.87 -0.36
N PHE A 160 -13.29 -13.87 -0.37
CA PHE A 160 -14.12 -14.19 0.79
C PHE A 160 -13.27 -14.58 2.00
N ILE A 161 -12.28 -15.46 1.82
CA ILE A 161 -11.35 -15.86 2.88
C ILE A 161 -10.59 -14.65 3.42
N LEU A 162 -10.03 -13.81 2.54
CA LEU A 162 -9.30 -12.61 2.92
C LEU A 162 -10.17 -11.65 3.77
N LYS A 163 -11.39 -11.35 3.30
CA LYS A 163 -12.33 -10.49 4.05
C LYS A 163 -12.74 -11.12 5.39
N ALA A 164 -12.92 -12.43 5.44
CA ALA A 164 -13.24 -13.14 6.67
C ALA A 164 -12.09 -13.08 7.68
N LEU A 165 -10.84 -13.27 7.24
CA LEU A 165 -9.66 -13.16 8.09
C LEU A 165 -9.49 -11.74 8.64
N ILE A 166 -9.62 -10.71 7.79
CA ILE A 166 -9.52 -9.32 8.21
C ILE A 166 -10.66 -8.94 9.18
N SER A 167 -11.89 -9.38 8.89
CA SER A 167 -13.03 -9.20 9.79
C SER A 167 -12.80 -9.91 11.13
N ALA A 168 -12.20 -11.10 11.13
CA ALA A 168 -11.86 -11.80 12.35
C ALA A 168 -10.81 -11.03 13.17
N CYS A 169 -9.81 -10.42 12.54
CA CYS A 169 -8.86 -9.53 13.23
C CYS A 169 -9.59 -8.36 13.91
N TYR A 170 -10.62 -7.80 13.28
CA TYR A 170 -11.37 -6.69 13.86
C TYR A 170 -12.33 -7.13 15.00
N TYR A 171 -13.16 -8.15 14.75
CA TYR A 171 -14.25 -8.52 15.66
C TYR A 171 -13.88 -9.54 16.74
N VAL A 172 -12.80 -10.32 16.56
CA VAL A 172 -12.41 -11.41 17.46
C VAL A 172 -11.07 -11.08 18.13
N PRO A 173 -11.05 -10.51 19.35
CA PRO A 173 -9.82 -10.08 20.02
C PRO A 173 -8.79 -11.21 20.22
N LEU A 174 -9.25 -12.44 20.46
CA LEU A 174 -8.37 -13.59 20.60
C LEU A 174 -7.65 -13.92 19.28
N PHE A 175 -8.34 -13.78 18.15
CA PHE A 175 -7.74 -13.98 16.83
C PHE A 175 -6.71 -12.90 16.53
N SER A 176 -7.02 -11.63 16.81
CA SER A 176 -6.05 -10.53 16.70
C SER A 176 -4.80 -10.77 17.55
N LYS A 177 -4.96 -11.18 18.83
CA LYS A 177 -3.82 -11.52 19.70
C LYS A 177 -2.99 -12.67 19.15
N PHE A 178 -3.64 -13.71 18.63
CA PHE A 178 -2.95 -14.84 18.00
C PHE A 178 -2.14 -14.41 16.77
N VAL A 179 -2.75 -13.60 15.90
CA VAL A 179 -2.11 -13.06 14.69
C VAL A 179 -0.91 -12.19 15.09
N ASN A 180 -1.08 -11.27 16.03
CA ASN A 180 0.00 -10.39 16.51
C ASN A 180 1.16 -11.21 17.10
N HIS A 181 0.87 -12.18 17.97
CA HIS A 181 1.89 -13.08 18.54
C HIS A 181 2.62 -13.91 17.47
N SER A 182 1.92 -14.32 16.42
CA SER A 182 2.53 -15.04 15.29
C SER A 182 3.46 -14.12 14.48
N PHE A 183 3.05 -12.86 14.25
CA PHE A 183 3.89 -11.85 13.61
C PHE A 183 5.12 -11.53 14.45
N GLU A 184 4.97 -11.28 15.75
CA GLU A 184 6.08 -11.05 16.68
C GLU A 184 7.09 -12.19 16.62
N LYS A 185 6.66 -13.45 16.72
CA LYS A 185 7.55 -14.60 16.58
C LYS A 185 8.25 -14.68 15.22
N MET A 186 7.56 -14.34 14.14
CA MET A 186 8.14 -14.37 12.80
C MET A 186 9.29 -13.34 12.66
N PHE A 187 9.16 -12.18 13.31
CA PHE A 187 10.16 -11.12 13.27
C PHE A 187 11.24 -11.24 14.35
N ASP A 188 10.90 -11.72 15.55
CA ASP A 188 11.85 -12.01 16.64
C ASP A 188 12.78 -13.17 16.27
N CYS A 189 12.31 -14.16 15.49
CA CYS A 189 13.18 -15.25 15.01
C CYS A 189 14.24 -14.78 13.99
N LYS A 190 14.22 -13.51 13.58
CA LYS A 190 15.21 -12.89 12.70
C LYS A 190 15.96 -11.72 13.34
N SER A 191 16.00 -11.65 14.68
CA SER A 191 16.94 -10.76 15.37
C SER A 191 18.38 -11.27 15.20
N ILE A 192 19.01 -10.81 14.12
CA ILE A 192 20.44 -10.47 14.00
C ILE A 192 21.42 -11.51 14.57
N THR A 193 21.87 -12.41 13.71
CA THR A 193 23.26 -12.89 13.70
C THR A 193 23.94 -12.48 12.41
#